data_AF-A0A356TL33-F1
#
_entry.id   AF-A0A356TL33-F1
#
_cell.length_a   1.000
_cell.length_b   1.000
_cell.length_c   1.000
_cell.angle_alpha   90.00
_cell.angle_beta   90.00
_cell.angle_gamma   90.00
#
_symmetry.space_group_name_H-M   'P 1'
#
loop_
_entity.id
_entity.type
_entity.pdbx_description
1 polymer ?
#
loop_
_entity_poly.entity_id
_entity_poly.type
_entity_poly.pdbx_seq_one_letter_code
_entity_poly.pdbx_strand_id
1 'polypeptide(L)'
;MYAGALLYGASLFGFVLTPPGGAPPPQLSPTPQLVLDLEGLEEPESSDEADLAEAIAERRQMADIHRAFGIATWASMAVTAVLGFLQLYDEYGLWEDAANTPCARNDAILGFCGDEVPWPHAIAAGTTAALYTTTFILSFTMPDPLDQASANTPESERLRIHKTLRWFHLAGVVVLAALGGITANIDADYEVRRGLAWAHFGTAVATFGTLTAAGALMVF
;
A
#
# COMPACT_ATOMS: atom_id res chain seq x y z
N MET A 1 25.09 -15.87 -15.37
CA MET A 1 25.50 -15.70 -13.96
C MET A 1 26.17 -14.34 -13.82
N TYR A 2 25.42 -13.34 -13.38
CA TYR A 2 25.95 -12.12 -12.78
C TYR A 2 25.22 -11.90 -11.46
N ALA A 3 26.01 -11.80 -10.40
CA ALA A 3 25.56 -11.61 -9.03
C ALA A 3 25.26 -10.12 -8.79
N GLY A 4 24.19 -9.86 -8.04
CA GLY A 4 24.06 -8.64 -7.24
C GLY A 4 23.52 -7.41 -7.95
N ALA A 5 22.20 -7.36 -8.14
CA ALA A 5 21.46 -6.11 -8.18
C ALA A 5 20.29 -6.19 -7.17
N LEU A 6 20.66 -6.04 -5.88
CA LEU A 6 19.84 -5.46 -4.81
C LEU A 6 18.45 -6.14 -4.58
N LEU A 7 18.35 -7.27 -3.89
CA LEU A 7 18.34 -7.39 -2.41
C LEU A 7 17.54 -6.33 -1.61
N TYR A 8 16.60 -5.59 -2.21
CA TYR A 8 15.72 -4.64 -1.46
C TYR A 8 14.21 -4.86 -1.64
N GLY A 9 13.78 -6.03 -2.13
CA GLY A 9 12.41 -6.53 -1.94
C GLY A 9 12.19 -7.25 -0.61
N ALA A 10 13.25 -7.42 0.20
CA ALA A 10 13.25 -8.17 1.45
C ALA A 10 12.49 -7.49 2.62
N SER A 11 11.59 -6.56 2.33
CA SER A 11 10.67 -5.98 3.30
C SER A 11 9.24 -5.89 2.77
N LEU A 12 8.87 -6.73 1.81
CA LEU A 12 7.48 -6.81 1.34
C LEU A 12 6.51 -7.41 2.38
N PHE A 13 7.01 -8.09 3.40
CA PHE A 13 6.18 -8.62 4.49
C PHE A 13 6.98 -8.71 5.80
N GLY A 14 7.04 -7.63 6.56
CA GLY A 14 7.52 -7.64 7.95
C GLY A 14 6.58 -8.42 8.87
N PHE A 15 6.49 -9.74 8.68
CA PHE A 15 6.02 -10.67 9.71
C PHE A 15 7.11 -10.74 10.80
N VAL A 16 6.95 -9.96 11.86
CA VAL A 16 7.46 -10.37 13.17
C VAL A 16 6.38 -11.27 13.78
N LEU A 17 6.61 -12.58 13.68
CA LEU A 17 5.88 -13.58 14.42
C LEU A 17 6.35 -13.56 15.89
N THR A 18 5.47 -13.17 16.81
CA THR A 18 5.54 -13.60 18.21
C THR A 18 4.16 -14.13 18.63
N PRO A 19 3.97 -15.44 18.88
CA PRO A 19 2.74 -16.03 19.41
C PRO A 19 2.68 -15.97 20.97
N PRO A 20 1.52 -16.30 21.61
CA PRO A 20 0.97 -15.61 22.78
C PRO A 20 1.39 -16.20 24.14
N GLY A 21 1.29 -15.39 25.20
CA GLY A 21 1.25 -15.87 26.59
C GLY A 21 2.23 -15.16 27.53
N GLY A 22 1.68 -14.34 28.42
CA GLY A 22 2.40 -13.75 29.55
C GLY A 22 1.43 -13.15 30.56
N ALA A 23 0.80 -14.00 31.37
CA ALA A 23 0.14 -13.58 32.61
C ALA A 23 1.20 -13.43 33.74
N PRO A 24 0.86 -12.84 34.90
CA PRO A 24 1.26 -11.51 35.35
C PRO A 24 2.35 -11.54 36.45
N PRO A 25 2.93 -10.39 36.87
CA PRO A 25 3.66 -10.33 38.14
C PRO A 25 2.72 -10.07 39.35
N PRO A 26 3.14 -10.46 40.58
CA PRO A 26 2.27 -10.60 41.75
C PRO A 26 2.02 -9.30 42.53
N GLN A 27 1.00 -9.42 43.39
CA GLN A 27 0.37 -8.47 44.31
C GLN A 27 1.32 -7.67 45.21
N LEU A 28 0.88 -6.45 45.56
CA LEU A 28 1.17 -5.82 46.85
C LEU A 28 -0.15 -5.45 47.54
N SER A 29 -0.43 -6.11 48.66
CA SER A 29 -1.28 -5.59 49.73
C SER A 29 -0.35 -5.20 50.89
N PRO A 30 -0.62 -4.11 51.64
CA PRO A 30 -1.41 -4.37 52.85
C PRO A 30 -2.40 -3.26 53.27
N THR A 31 -3.52 -3.77 53.79
CA THR A 31 -4.38 -3.32 54.90
C THR A 31 -5.44 -2.21 54.72
N PRO A 32 -6.60 -2.39 55.38
CA PRO A 32 -7.81 -1.63 55.15
C PRO A 32 -7.89 -0.42 56.07
N GLN A 33 -8.36 0.72 55.54
CA GLN A 33 -9.07 1.69 56.34
C GLN A 33 -10.46 1.89 55.77
N LEU A 34 -11.41 1.43 56.57
CA LEU A 34 -12.85 1.65 56.46
C LEU A 34 -13.16 3.14 56.72
N VAL A 35 -14.36 3.55 56.31
CA VAL A 35 -15.07 4.81 56.60
C VAL A 35 -14.77 5.90 55.55
N LEU A 36 -15.70 6.38 54.74
CA LEU A 36 -17.07 6.82 55.02
C LEU A 36 -17.90 6.83 53.72
N ASP A 37 -19.18 6.55 53.87
CA ASP A 37 -20.27 6.75 52.92
C ASP A 37 -20.30 8.20 52.36
N LEU A 38 -20.34 8.33 51.03
CA LEU A 38 -20.86 9.51 50.35
C LEU A 38 -21.40 9.09 48.96
N GLU A 39 -22.69 8.80 48.95
CA GLU A 39 -23.57 8.84 47.79
C GLU A 39 -23.19 9.96 46.78
N GLY A 40 -23.08 9.60 45.51
CA GLY A 40 -23.45 10.48 44.39
C GLY A 40 -22.52 11.65 44.04
N LEU A 41 -21.27 11.37 43.64
CA LEU A 41 -20.53 12.26 42.74
C LEU A 41 -20.10 11.49 41.50
N GLU A 42 -20.86 11.64 40.42
CA GLU A 42 -20.37 11.45 39.06
C GLU A 42 -19.22 12.43 38.81
N GLU A 43 -17.97 11.97 38.88
CA GLU A 43 -16.85 12.52 38.12
C GLU A 43 -15.97 11.34 37.70
N PRO A 44 -15.88 11.05 36.38
CA PRO A 44 -15.03 11.87 35.53
C PRO A 44 -15.58 12.06 34.09
N GLU A 45 -16.34 13.13 33.82
CA GLU A 45 -16.55 13.57 32.43
C GLU A 45 -15.26 14.19 31.85
N SER A 46 -14.44 14.84 32.68
CA SER A 46 -13.30 15.64 32.19
C SER A 46 -12.10 14.84 31.67
N SER A 47 -11.81 13.65 32.21
CA SER A 47 -10.71 12.81 31.70
C SER A 47 -11.11 12.09 30.41
N ASP A 48 -12.34 11.56 30.37
CA ASP A 48 -12.83 10.81 29.21
C ASP A 48 -13.07 11.74 28.01
N GLU A 49 -13.53 12.97 28.25
CA GLU A 49 -13.61 14.01 27.21
C GLU A 49 -12.22 14.47 26.74
N ALA A 50 -11.25 14.61 27.64
CA ALA A 50 -9.88 14.98 27.30
C ALA A 50 -9.20 13.90 26.45
N ASP A 51 -9.35 12.63 26.83
CA ASP A 51 -8.82 11.47 26.10
C ASP A 51 -9.47 11.35 24.72
N LEU A 52 -10.79 11.57 24.63
CA LEU A 52 -11.51 11.60 23.35
C LEU A 52 -11.04 12.76 22.46
N ALA A 53 -10.87 13.96 23.02
CA ALA A 53 -10.38 15.12 22.28
C ALA A 53 -8.95 14.91 21.75
N GLU A 54 -8.08 14.29 22.56
CA GLU A 54 -6.73 13.91 22.15
C GLU A 54 -6.76 12.89 21.02
N ALA A 55 -7.55 11.81 21.12
CA ALA A 55 -7.69 10.81 20.07
C ALA A 55 -8.24 11.40 18.76
N ILE A 56 -9.15 12.37 18.83
CA ILE A 56 -9.66 13.09 17.65
C ILE A 56 -8.55 13.94 17.02
N ALA A 57 -7.73 14.62 17.83
CA ALA A 57 -6.62 15.43 17.35
C ALA A 57 -5.54 14.56 16.68
N GLU A 58 -5.16 13.44 17.30
CA GLU A 58 -4.23 12.46 16.75
C GLU A 58 -4.75 11.91 15.42
N ARG A 59 -6.03 11.51 15.36
CA ARG A 59 -6.65 11.02 14.13
C ARG A 59 -6.57 12.05 13.00
N ARG A 60 -6.85 13.33 13.28
CA ARG A 60 -6.79 14.40 12.28
C ARG A 60 -5.37 14.55 11.72
N GLN A 61 -4.37 14.58 12.59
CA GLN A 61 -2.96 14.66 12.18
C GLN A 61 -2.57 13.46 11.31
N MET A 62 -2.92 12.24 11.73
CA MET A 62 -2.63 11.03 10.96
C MET A 62 -3.38 11.00 9.63
N ALA A 63 -4.62 11.50 9.58
CA ALA A 63 -5.41 11.58 8.36
C ALA A 63 -4.78 12.52 7.33
N ASP A 64 -4.25 13.67 7.77
CA ASP A 64 -3.55 14.61 6.89
C ASP A 64 -2.27 13.98 6.31
N ILE A 65 -1.48 13.30 7.15
CA ILE A 65 -0.28 12.59 6.71
C ILE A 65 -0.63 11.45 5.75
N HIS A 66 -1.62 10.62 6.10
CA HIS A 66 -2.10 9.53 5.25
C HIS A 66 -2.57 10.05 3.89
N ARG A 67 -3.30 11.16 3.85
CA ARG A 67 -3.75 11.80 2.62
C ARG A 67 -2.58 12.31 1.78
N ALA A 68 -1.60 12.98 2.38
CA ALA A 68 -0.43 13.46 1.66
C ALA A 68 0.37 12.31 1.04
N PHE A 69 0.64 11.25 1.81
CA PHE A 69 1.30 10.05 1.29
C PHE A 69 0.43 9.31 0.26
N GLY A 70 -0.90 9.31 0.42
CA GLY A 70 -1.83 8.72 -0.54
C GLY A 70 -1.79 9.41 -1.90
N ILE A 71 -1.76 10.75 -1.93
CA ILE A 71 -1.59 11.54 -3.16
C ILE A 71 -0.21 11.26 -3.78
N ALA A 72 0.84 11.22 -2.97
CA ALA A 72 2.19 10.91 -3.45
C ALA A 72 2.27 9.49 -4.03
N THR A 73 1.68 8.50 -3.37
CA THR A 73 1.57 7.11 -3.85
C THR A 73 0.83 7.06 -5.18
N TRP A 74 -0.31 7.74 -5.29
CA TRP A 74 -1.09 7.81 -6.53
C TRP A 74 -0.28 8.41 -7.68
N ALA A 75 0.36 9.56 -7.46
CA ALA A 75 1.18 10.22 -8.48
C ALA A 75 2.40 9.36 -8.87
N SER A 76 3.09 8.76 -7.90
CA SER A 76 4.21 7.87 -8.15
C SER A 76 3.79 6.64 -8.94
N MET A 77 2.66 6.01 -8.60
CA MET A 77 2.15 4.85 -9.31
C MET A 77 1.77 5.18 -10.76
N ALA A 78 1.24 6.38 -11.02
CA ALA A 78 0.97 6.84 -12.38
C ALA A 78 2.26 6.93 -13.21
N VAL A 79 3.32 7.54 -12.65
CA VAL A 79 4.63 7.60 -13.31
C VAL A 79 5.21 6.20 -13.55
N THR A 80 5.16 5.33 -12.55
CA THR A 80 5.60 3.93 -12.66
C THR A 80 4.87 3.18 -13.77
N ALA A 81 3.55 3.36 -13.89
CA ALA A 81 2.74 2.73 -14.92
C ALA A 81 3.07 3.26 -16.33
N VAL A 82 3.30 4.56 -16.49
CA VAL A 82 3.73 5.15 -17.77
C VAL A 82 5.10 4.61 -18.18
N LEU A 83 6.07 4.59 -17.27
CA LEU A 83 7.40 4.05 -17.56
C LEU A 83 7.35 2.55 -17.87
N GLY A 84 6.53 1.80 -17.14
CA GLY A 84 6.31 0.37 -17.41
C GLY A 84 5.64 0.12 -18.76
N PHE A 85 4.72 0.99 -19.18
CA PHE A 85 4.11 0.92 -20.52
C PHE A 85 5.13 1.22 -21.63
N LEU A 86 5.97 2.23 -21.46
CA LEU A 86 7.01 2.56 -22.44
C LEU A 86 8.00 1.40 -22.59
N GLN A 87 8.41 0.79 -21.47
CA GLN A 87 9.25 -0.41 -21.50
C GLN A 87 8.54 -1.59 -22.20
N LEU A 88 7.27 -1.86 -21.84
CA LEU A 88 6.46 -2.90 -22.48
C LEU A 88 6.37 -2.68 -24.00
N TYR A 89 6.15 -1.43 -24.42
CA TYR A 89 6.07 -1.06 -25.83
C TYR A 89 7.40 -1.27 -26.55
N ASP A 90 8.51 -0.86 -25.95
CA ASP A 90 9.84 -1.03 -26.54
C ASP A 90 10.17 -2.52 -26.75
N GLU A 91 9.93 -3.36 -25.73
CA GLU A 91 10.25 -4.78 -25.75
C GLU A 91 9.29 -5.64 -26.58
N TYR A 92 7.99 -5.32 -26.57
CA TYR A 92 6.92 -6.20 -27.11
C TYR A 92 5.96 -5.53 -28.08
N GLY A 93 6.09 -4.22 -28.34
CA GLY A 93 5.16 -3.44 -29.15
C GLY A 93 3.71 -3.51 -28.65
N LEU A 94 2.76 -3.29 -29.55
CA LEU A 94 1.33 -3.54 -29.27
C LEU A 94 0.98 -5.00 -29.55
N TRP A 95 1.65 -5.92 -28.86
CA TRP A 95 1.54 -7.37 -29.08
C TRP A 95 2.17 -7.84 -30.40
N GLU A 96 3.37 -7.36 -30.69
CA GLU A 96 4.09 -7.65 -31.94
C GLU A 96 5.03 -8.85 -31.80
N ASP A 97 5.33 -9.52 -32.91
CA ASP A 97 6.35 -10.58 -32.95
C ASP A 97 7.74 -10.01 -32.68
N ALA A 98 8.64 -10.82 -32.12
CA ALA A 98 9.98 -10.40 -31.66
C ALA A 98 10.82 -9.66 -32.72
N ALA A 99 10.62 -9.94 -34.01
CA ALA A 99 11.36 -9.29 -35.10
C ALA A 99 10.86 -7.88 -35.44
N ASN A 100 9.67 -7.49 -34.97
CA ASN A 100 9.00 -6.26 -35.36
C ASN A 100 8.96 -5.22 -34.25
N THR A 101 9.33 -5.57 -33.01
CA THR A 101 9.25 -4.67 -31.86
C THR A 101 10.18 -3.47 -32.01
N PRO A 102 9.92 -2.35 -31.30
CA PRO A 102 10.76 -1.18 -31.40
C PRO A 102 12.25 -1.43 -31.08
N CYS A 103 12.52 -2.30 -30.10
CA CYS A 103 13.87 -2.79 -29.83
C CYS A 103 14.51 -3.51 -31.03
N ALA A 104 13.77 -4.34 -31.76
CA ALA A 104 14.29 -5.04 -32.94
C ALA A 104 14.53 -4.10 -34.14
N ARG A 105 13.73 -3.04 -34.26
CA ARG A 105 13.84 -2.04 -35.34
C ARG A 105 14.82 -0.90 -35.02
N ASN A 106 15.40 -0.87 -33.83
CA ASN A 106 16.25 0.21 -33.33
C ASN A 106 15.55 1.58 -33.25
N ASP A 107 14.25 1.60 -32.93
CA ASP A 107 13.44 2.81 -32.74
C ASP A 107 12.76 2.85 -31.35
N ALA A 108 13.34 2.14 -30.36
CA ALA A 108 12.89 2.15 -28.97
C ALA A 108 12.96 3.54 -28.32
N ILE A 109 12.00 3.85 -27.43
CA ILE A 109 11.81 5.15 -26.79
C ILE A 109 12.76 5.32 -25.59
N LEU A 110 12.78 4.33 -24.69
CA LEU A 110 13.65 4.30 -23.53
C LEU A 110 14.98 3.61 -23.83
N GLY A 111 15.00 2.68 -24.79
CA GLY A 111 16.20 2.03 -25.28
C GLY A 111 16.74 0.90 -24.40
N PHE A 112 15.98 0.46 -23.39
CA PHE A 112 16.33 -0.72 -22.58
C PHE A 112 15.81 -1.98 -23.28
N CYS A 113 16.70 -2.74 -23.91
CA CYS A 113 16.32 -3.88 -24.74
C CYS A 113 16.98 -5.18 -24.24
N GLY A 114 16.20 -6.26 -24.16
CA GLY A 114 16.70 -7.57 -23.74
C GLY A 114 16.96 -7.65 -22.23
N ASP A 115 18.19 -7.98 -21.84
CA ASP A 115 18.56 -8.24 -20.43
C ASP A 115 18.96 -6.95 -19.67
N GLU A 116 18.78 -5.78 -20.28
CA GLU A 116 19.10 -4.50 -19.66
C GLU A 116 18.11 -4.15 -18.56
N VAL A 117 18.62 -3.60 -17.45
CA VAL A 117 17.77 -3.16 -16.36
C VAL A 117 17.08 -1.85 -16.75
N PRO A 118 15.74 -1.78 -16.77
CA PRO A 118 14.97 -0.58 -17.08
C PRO A 118 14.97 0.37 -15.87
N TRP A 119 16.12 0.99 -15.60
CA TRP A 119 16.35 1.78 -14.39
C TRP A 119 15.27 2.82 -14.08
N PRO A 120 14.73 3.60 -15.06
CA PRO A 120 13.65 4.54 -14.78
C PRO A 120 12.42 3.87 -14.18
N HIS A 121 11.95 2.76 -14.77
CA HIS A 121 10.81 2.02 -14.25
C HIS A 121 11.12 1.37 -12.89
N ALA A 122 12.31 0.77 -12.74
CA ALA A 122 12.72 0.14 -11.49
C ALA A 122 12.79 1.12 -10.30
N ILE A 123 13.37 2.31 -10.51
CA ILE A 123 13.46 3.37 -9.48
C ILE A 123 12.06 3.89 -9.13
N ALA A 124 11.23 4.14 -10.14
CA ALA A 124 9.86 4.59 -9.92
C ALA A 124 9.04 3.54 -9.15
N ALA A 125 9.15 2.26 -9.53
CA ALA A 125 8.49 1.14 -8.85
C ALA A 125 8.95 1.00 -7.39
N GLY A 126 10.26 1.11 -7.11
CA GLY A 126 10.78 1.11 -5.75
C GLY A 126 10.25 2.27 -4.91
N THR A 127 10.16 3.47 -5.51
CA THR A 127 9.58 4.65 -4.86
C THR A 127 8.09 4.47 -4.58
N THR A 128 7.32 3.96 -5.55
CA THR A 128 5.90 3.63 -5.39
C THR A 128 5.71 2.62 -4.26
N ALA A 129 6.53 1.58 -4.19
CA ALA A 129 6.44 0.55 -3.16
C ALA A 129 6.68 1.12 -1.74
N ALA A 130 7.67 2.02 -1.59
CA ALA A 130 7.95 2.67 -0.31
C ALA A 130 6.81 3.59 0.13
N LEU A 131 6.30 4.44 -0.79
CA LEU A 131 5.17 5.32 -0.53
C LEU A 131 3.90 4.52 -0.19
N TYR A 132 3.58 3.50 -1.01
CA TYR A 132 2.42 2.64 -0.82
C TYR A 132 2.46 1.92 0.52
N THR A 133 3.59 1.30 0.87
CA THR A 133 3.76 0.63 2.17
C THR A 133 3.53 1.59 3.33
N THR A 134 4.08 2.80 3.24
CA THR A 134 3.90 3.84 4.26
C THR A 134 2.42 4.24 4.39
N THR A 135 1.76 4.57 3.28
CA THR A 135 0.32 4.89 3.26
C THR A 135 -0.53 3.76 3.83
N PHE A 136 -0.21 2.52 3.45
CA PHE A 136 -0.95 1.34 3.88
C PHE A 136 -0.80 1.11 5.40
N ILE A 137 0.41 1.18 5.96
CA ILE A 137 0.64 1.07 7.41
C ILE A 137 -0.14 2.14 8.17
N LEU A 138 -0.04 3.41 7.73
CA LEU A 138 -0.80 4.51 8.33
C LEU A 138 -2.31 4.26 8.35
N SER A 139 -2.84 3.51 7.38
CA SER A 139 -4.28 3.18 7.33
C SER A 139 -4.73 2.18 8.42
N PHE A 140 -3.82 1.41 9.02
CA PHE A 140 -4.14 0.48 10.11
C PHE A 140 -3.89 1.07 11.48
N THR A 141 -2.94 1.98 11.58
CA THR A 141 -2.56 2.58 12.86
C THR A 141 -3.39 3.82 13.19
N MET A 142 -4.21 4.31 12.26
CA MET A 142 -5.07 5.48 12.49
C MET A 142 -6.19 5.16 13.50
N PRO A 143 -6.31 5.92 14.60
CA PRO A 143 -7.37 5.71 15.58
C PRO A 143 -8.76 6.04 15.00
N ASP A 144 -9.79 5.32 15.46
CA ASP A 144 -11.19 5.51 15.05
C ASP A 144 -12.10 5.69 16.29
N PRO A 145 -11.90 6.77 17.09
CA PRO A 145 -12.56 6.94 18.39
C PRO A 145 -14.07 7.16 18.29
N LEU A 146 -14.56 7.53 17.10
CA LEU A 146 -15.97 7.77 16.82
C LEU A 146 -16.63 6.64 16.02
N ASP A 147 -15.90 5.53 15.80
CA ASP A 147 -16.32 4.40 14.98
C ASP A 147 -17.02 4.86 13.68
N GLN A 148 -16.32 5.70 12.91
CA GLN A 148 -16.96 6.49 11.84
C GLN A 148 -17.56 5.63 10.72
N ALA A 149 -17.24 4.34 10.66
CA ALA A 149 -17.75 3.42 9.66
C ALA A 149 -19.08 2.76 10.05
N SER A 150 -19.48 2.77 11.33
CA SER A 150 -20.70 2.09 11.81
C SER A 150 -21.98 2.92 11.69
N ALA A 151 -21.85 4.24 11.56
CA ALA A 151 -23.00 5.11 11.33
C ALA A 151 -23.70 4.80 10.00
N ASN A 152 -24.95 5.22 9.87
CA ASN A 152 -25.74 5.12 8.62
C ASN A 152 -25.81 6.48 7.92
N THR A 153 -24.64 7.06 7.58
CA THR A 153 -24.56 8.32 6.84
C THR A 153 -23.84 8.12 5.49
N PRO A 154 -23.99 9.04 4.52
CA PRO A 154 -23.23 8.98 3.28
C PRO A 154 -21.70 8.96 3.48
N GLU A 155 -21.19 9.65 4.50
CA GLU A 155 -19.76 9.71 4.82
C GLU A 155 -19.24 8.37 5.34
N SER A 156 -19.99 7.71 6.21
CA SER A 156 -19.63 6.38 6.70
C SER A 156 -19.68 5.33 5.59
N GLU A 157 -20.61 5.46 4.65
CA GLU A 157 -20.68 4.63 3.45
C GLU A 157 -19.45 4.78 2.57
N ARG A 158 -19.04 6.01 2.26
CA ARG A 158 -17.80 6.29 1.52
C ARG A 158 -16.59 5.68 2.23
N LEU A 159 -16.52 5.82 3.56
CA LEU A 159 -15.45 5.24 4.36
C LEU A 159 -15.43 3.70 4.30
N ARG A 160 -16.59 3.03 4.34
CA ARG A 160 -16.68 1.57 4.17
C ARG A 160 -16.20 1.12 2.79
N ILE A 161 -16.58 1.85 1.73
CA ILE A 161 -16.13 1.56 0.37
C ILE A 161 -14.60 1.78 0.27
N HIS A 162 -14.07 2.86 0.81
CA HIS A 162 -12.63 3.12 0.85
C HIS A 162 -11.87 2.01 1.59
N LYS A 163 -12.32 1.61 2.79
CA LYS A 163 -11.76 0.49 3.57
C LYS A 163 -11.84 -0.84 2.80
N THR A 164 -12.86 -1.03 1.96
CA THR A 164 -13.01 -2.21 1.10
C THR A 164 -12.04 -2.19 -0.09
N LEU A 165 -11.98 -1.07 -0.82
CA LEU A 165 -11.07 -0.86 -1.95
C LEU A 165 -9.60 -1.00 -1.55
N ARG A 166 -9.27 -0.70 -0.29
CA ARG A 166 -7.95 -0.97 0.29
C ARG A 166 -7.47 -2.40 0.02
N TRP A 167 -8.35 -3.38 0.17
CA TRP A 167 -8.00 -4.78 -0.02
C TRP A 167 -7.82 -5.14 -1.49
N PHE A 168 -8.61 -4.53 -2.38
CA PHE A 168 -8.50 -4.75 -3.82
C PHE A 168 -7.18 -4.20 -4.37
N HIS A 169 -6.84 -2.95 -4.03
CA HIS A 169 -5.57 -2.40 -4.51
C HIS A 169 -4.37 -3.05 -3.81
N LEU A 170 -4.49 -3.52 -2.56
CA LEU A 170 -3.44 -4.34 -1.93
C LEU A 170 -3.19 -5.64 -2.66
N ALA A 171 -4.25 -6.41 -2.95
CA ALA A 171 -4.12 -7.65 -3.69
C ALA A 171 -3.46 -7.39 -5.05
N GLY A 172 -3.86 -6.32 -5.73
CA GLY A 172 -3.23 -5.87 -6.98
C GLY A 172 -1.74 -5.59 -6.85
N VAL A 173 -1.32 -4.83 -5.83
CA VAL A 173 0.12 -4.53 -5.57
C VAL A 173 0.92 -5.81 -5.29
N VAL A 174 0.36 -6.76 -4.53
CA VAL A 174 1.02 -8.05 -4.27
C VAL A 174 1.20 -8.85 -5.56
N VAL A 175 0.16 -8.91 -6.39
CA VAL A 175 0.24 -9.58 -7.70
C VAL A 175 1.24 -8.89 -8.62
N LEU A 176 1.29 -7.55 -8.62
CA LEU A 176 2.29 -6.79 -9.36
C LEU A 176 3.71 -7.14 -8.93
N ALA A 177 4.00 -7.14 -7.62
CA ALA A 177 5.32 -7.49 -7.11
C ALA A 177 5.72 -8.92 -7.52
N ALA A 178 4.79 -9.87 -7.43
CA ALA A 178 5.02 -11.25 -7.85
C ALA A 178 5.27 -11.37 -9.36
N LEU A 179 4.39 -10.80 -10.19
CA LEU A 179 4.53 -10.83 -11.64
C LEU A 179 5.80 -10.12 -12.11
N GLY A 180 6.14 -8.95 -11.55
CA GLY A 180 7.37 -8.24 -11.89
C GLY A 180 8.62 -9.05 -11.54
N GLY A 181 8.63 -9.68 -10.37
CA GLY A 181 9.70 -10.58 -9.97
C GLY A 181 9.84 -11.81 -10.88
N ILE A 182 8.72 -12.43 -11.28
CA ILE A 182 8.71 -13.57 -12.21
C ILE A 182 9.21 -13.14 -13.59
N THR A 183 8.61 -12.10 -14.19
CA THR A 183 8.96 -11.62 -15.54
C THR A 183 10.43 -11.22 -15.63
N ALA A 184 10.99 -10.62 -14.58
CA ALA A 184 12.40 -10.20 -14.56
C ALA A 184 13.41 -11.36 -14.44
N ASN A 185 12.98 -12.58 -14.07
CA ASN A 185 13.88 -13.69 -13.76
C ASN A 185 13.56 -14.98 -14.53
N ILE A 186 12.45 -15.02 -15.27
CA ILE A 186 12.03 -16.23 -15.98
C ILE A 186 12.90 -16.45 -17.23
N ASP A 187 13.44 -17.67 -17.36
CA ASP A 187 14.03 -18.16 -18.60
C ASP A 187 12.95 -18.87 -19.41
N ALA A 188 12.32 -18.12 -20.33
CA ALA A 188 11.23 -18.61 -21.17
C ALA A 188 11.30 -18.01 -22.57
N ASP A 189 10.58 -18.64 -23.50
CA ASP A 189 10.46 -18.10 -24.85
C ASP A 189 9.79 -16.71 -24.88
N TYR A 190 9.86 -16.07 -26.03
CA TYR A 190 9.34 -14.71 -26.23
C TYR A 190 7.84 -14.62 -25.93
N GLU A 191 7.07 -15.64 -26.32
CA GLU A 191 5.61 -15.65 -26.21
C GLU A 191 5.17 -15.66 -24.75
N VAL A 192 5.81 -16.49 -23.92
CA VAL A 192 5.55 -16.56 -22.48
C VAL A 192 5.95 -15.25 -21.80
N ARG A 193 7.13 -14.69 -22.12
CA ARG A 193 7.58 -13.41 -21.55
C ARG A 193 6.64 -12.25 -21.93
N ARG A 194 6.24 -12.17 -23.20
CA ARG A 194 5.26 -11.20 -23.69
C ARG A 194 3.93 -11.32 -22.95
N GLY A 195 3.41 -12.54 -22.80
CA GLY A 195 2.17 -12.80 -22.08
C GLY A 195 2.23 -12.35 -20.62
N LEU A 196 3.33 -12.66 -19.91
CA LEU A 196 3.54 -12.24 -18.52
C LEU A 196 3.70 -10.72 -18.38
N ALA A 197 4.42 -10.07 -19.31
CA ALA A 197 4.61 -8.62 -19.30
C ALA A 197 3.27 -7.88 -19.48
N TRP A 198 2.43 -8.35 -20.41
CA TRP A 198 1.08 -7.79 -20.58
C TRP A 198 0.15 -8.10 -19.41
N ALA A 199 0.24 -9.29 -18.80
CA ALA A 199 -0.51 -9.60 -17.58
C ALA A 199 -0.09 -8.69 -16.41
N HIS A 200 1.21 -8.41 -16.27
CA HIS A 200 1.74 -7.46 -15.30
C HIS A 200 1.18 -6.05 -15.56
N PHE A 201 1.23 -5.56 -16.80
CA PHE A 201 0.67 -4.26 -17.16
C PHE A 201 -0.85 -4.17 -16.96
N GLY A 202 -1.60 -5.19 -17.36
CA GLY A 202 -3.05 -5.26 -17.14
C GLY A 202 -3.41 -5.22 -15.65
N THR A 203 -2.65 -5.94 -14.83
CA THR A 203 -2.77 -5.86 -13.37
C THR A 203 -2.45 -4.45 -12.86
N ALA A 204 -1.46 -3.77 -13.45
CA ALA A 204 -1.07 -2.42 -13.06
C ALA A 204 -2.21 -1.42 -13.30
N VAL A 205 -2.85 -1.49 -14.48
CA VAL A 205 -4.01 -0.66 -14.82
C VAL A 205 -5.17 -0.91 -13.87
N ALA A 206 -5.52 -2.17 -13.59
CA ALA A 206 -6.60 -2.51 -12.66
C ALA A 206 -6.31 -2.03 -11.23
N THR A 207 -5.07 -2.22 -10.76
CA THR A 207 -4.63 -1.78 -9.42
C THR A 207 -4.63 -0.26 -9.32
N PHE A 208 -4.15 0.44 -10.34
CA PHE A 208 -4.18 1.90 -10.38
C PHE A 208 -5.61 2.44 -10.43
N GLY A 209 -6.51 1.78 -11.16
CA GLY A 209 -7.93 2.12 -11.19
C GLY A 209 -8.61 1.98 -9.83
N THR A 210 -8.36 0.88 -9.11
CA THR A 210 -8.90 0.68 -7.75
C THR A 210 -8.31 1.66 -6.73
N LEU A 211 -7.00 1.96 -6.81
CA LEU A 211 -6.36 3.00 -6.00
C LEU A 211 -6.96 4.39 -6.29
N THR A 212 -7.18 4.72 -7.57
CA THR A 212 -7.78 6.00 -7.99
C THR A 212 -9.21 6.13 -7.47
N ALA A 213 -10.02 5.07 -7.58
CA ALA A 213 -11.37 5.05 -7.02
C ALA A 213 -11.36 5.25 -5.50
N ALA A 214 -10.45 4.59 -4.78
CA ALA A 214 -10.31 4.75 -3.33
C ALA A 214 -9.91 6.17 -2.93
N GLY A 215 -8.99 6.80 -3.68
CA GLY A 215 -8.57 8.19 -3.46
C GLY A 215 -9.67 9.20 -3.78
N ALA A 216 -10.41 8.99 -4.88
CA ALA A 216 -11.48 9.87 -5.30
C ALA A 216 -12.58 10.02 -4.23
N LEU A 217 -12.95 8.94 -3.55
CA LEU A 217 -13.96 8.94 -2.48
C LEU A 217 -13.59 9.80 -1.26
N MET A 218 -12.31 10.06 -1.04
CA MET A 218 -11.80 10.77 0.14
C MET A 218 -11.35 12.20 -0.18
N VAL A 219 -11.28 12.55 -1.46
CA VAL A 219 -10.88 13.88 -1.95
C VAL A 219 -12.08 14.66 -2.53
N PHE A 220 -13.10 13.96 -3.05
CA PHE A 220 -14.33 14.50 -3.63
C PHE A 220 -15.57 13.91 -2.92
#